data_AF-A0A2N2IK36-F1
#
_entry.id   AF-A0A2N2IK36-F1
#
_cell.length_a   1.000
_cell.length_b   1.000
_cell.length_c   1.000
_cell.angle_alpha   90.00
_cell.angle_beta   90.00
_cell.angle_gamma   90.00
#
_symmetry.space_group_name_H-M   'P 1'
#
loop_
_entity.id
_entity.type
_entity.pdbx_description
1 polymer ?
#
loop_
_entity_poly.entity_id
_entity_poly.type
_entity_poly.pdbx_seq_one_letter_code
_entity_poly.pdbx_strand_id
1 'polypeptide(L)'
;KAAKTGGLAEIFVGTINNGEETVLDNRDYLALFGREGNAAMTAGELWQDLAAECTPELAAAGYTIQQTVETILAQGPLSRRIIKALGAKPDRERFREVYRELGQCLAQGRLFIA
;
A
#
# COMPACT_ATOMS: atom_id res chain seq x y z
N LYS A 1 -16.92 -16.63 -4.37
CA LYS A 1 -17.75 -16.02 -3.28
C LYS A 1 -18.05 -14.58 -3.69
N ALA A 2 -19.23 -14.03 -3.37
CA ALA A 2 -19.60 -12.65 -3.74
C ALA A 2 -19.86 -11.83 -2.47
N ALA A 3 -19.32 -10.61 -2.40
CA ALA A 3 -19.56 -9.67 -1.30
C ALA A 3 -20.71 -8.70 -1.63
N LYS A 4 -21.39 -8.21 -0.59
CA LYS A 4 -22.42 -7.18 -0.71
C LYS A 4 -21.78 -5.85 -1.09
N THR A 5 -22.33 -5.17 -2.10
CA THR A 5 -21.78 -3.92 -2.65
C THR A 5 -21.65 -2.80 -1.61
N GLY A 6 -22.56 -2.71 -0.64
CA GLY A 6 -22.51 -1.68 0.41
C GLY A 6 -21.22 -1.75 1.24
N GLY A 7 -20.85 -2.93 1.74
CA GLY A 7 -19.62 -3.10 2.52
C GLY A 7 -18.34 -2.86 1.71
N LEU A 8 -18.38 -3.13 0.40
CA LEU A 8 -17.26 -2.84 -0.49
C LEU A 8 -17.05 -1.33 -0.70
N ALA A 9 -18.13 -0.55 -0.77
CA ALA A 9 -18.04 0.90 -0.93
C ALA A 9 -17.37 1.57 0.27
N GLU A 10 -17.66 1.10 1.48
CA GLU A 10 -17.02 1.59 2.72
C GLU A 10 -15.53 1.27 2.75
N ILE A 11 -15.15 0.03 2.42
CA ILE A 11 -13.74 -0.38 2.31
C ILE A 11 -13.01 0.46 1.24
N PHE A 12 -13.64 0.68 0.10
CA PHE A 12 -13.07 1.48 -0.99
C PHE A 12 -12.82 2.93 -0.55
N VAL A 13 -13.80 3.58 0.08
CA VAL A 13 -13.64 4.95 0.62
C VAL A 13 -12.57 4.98 1.73
N GLY A 14 -12.51 3.95 2.57
CA GLY A 14 -11.47 3.82 3.59
C GLY A 14 -10.07 3.82 2.98
N THR A 15 -9.86 2.97 1.96
CA THR A 15 -8.56 2.81 1.28
C THR A 15 -8.14 4.04 0.46
N ILE A 16 -9.08 4.84 -0.05
CA ILE A 16 -8.77 6.15 -0.64
C ILE A 16 -8.15 7.09 0.40
N ASN A 17 -8.72 7.14 1.60
CA ASN A 17 -8.32 8.12 2.62
C ASN A 17 -7.07 7.69 3.39
N ASN A 18 -7.00 6.42 3.78
CA ASN A 18 -5.97 5.92 4.69
C ASN A 18 -4.94 5.01 3.98
N GLY A 19 -5.25 4.51 2.79
CA GLY A 19 -4.38 3.57 2.08
C GLY A 19 -4.32 2.21 2.78
N GLU A 20 -3.11 1.70 2.91
CA GLU A 20 -2.72 0.48 3.63
C GLU A 20 -3.14 0.48 5.10
N GLU A 21 -3.27 1.64 5.74
CA GLU A 21 -3.68 1.75 7.17
C GLU A 21 -5.21 1.57 7.36
N THR A 22 -5.97 1.40 6.28
CA THR A 22 -7.42 1.19 6.36
C THR A 22 -7.74 -0.10 7.12
N VAL A 23 -8.47 0.02 8.21
CA VAL A 23 -8.95 -1.14 8.96
C VAL A 23 -10.07 -1.84 8.19
N LEU A 24 -9.90 -3.14 7.99
CA LEU A 24 -10.84 -4.07 7.39
C LEU A 24 -11.41 -4.96 8.50
N ASP A 25 -12.66 -4.71 8.87
CA ASP A 25 -13.41 -5.47 9.89
C ASP A 25 -14.62 -6.21 9.29
N ASN A 26 -14.87 -6.02 7.98
CA ASN A 26 -15.93 -6.70 7.26
C ASN A 26 -15.60 -8.19 7.08
N ARG A 27 -16.22 -9.04 7.90
CA ARG A 27 -15.99 -10.49 7.91
C ARG A 27 -16.31 -11.17 6.58
N ASP A 28 -17.37 -10.74 5.89
CA ASP A 28 -17.75 -11.31 4.59
C ASP A 28 -16.66 -11.02 3.54
N TYR A 29 -16.05 -9.83 3.59
CA TYR A 29 -14.93 -9.45 2.75
C TYR A 29 -13.67 -10.25 3.07
N LEU A 30 -13.31 -10.34 4.36
CA LEU A 30 -12.14 -11.12 4.81
C LEU A 30 -12.26 -12.61 4.46
N ALA A 31 -13.48 -13.18 4.53
CA ALA A 31 -13.76 -14.56 4.13
C ALA A 31 -13.58 -14.83 2.62
N LEU A 32 -13.53 -13.78 1.76
CA LEU A 32 -13.17 -13.94 0.35
C LEU A 32 -11.70 -14.32 0.18
N PHE A 33 -10.86 -13.91 1.12
CA PHE A 33 -9.41 -14.12 1.12
C PHE A 33 -8.96 -15.16 2.15
N GLY A 34 -9.88 -15.94 2.73
CA GLY A 34 -9.54 -16.96 3.73
C GLY A 34 -9.09 -16.37 5.07
N ARG A 35 -9.56 -15.17 5.44
CA ARG A 35 -9.21 -14.46 6.69
C ARG A 35 -10.39 -14.37 7.67
N GLU A 36 -11.37 -15.27 7.56
CA GLU A 36 -12.57 -15.30 8.41
C GLU A 36 -12.31 -15.44 9.92
N GLY A 37 -11.12 -15.90 10.31
CA GLY A 37 -10.70 -16.01 11.72
C GLY A 37 -10.23 -14.69 12.34
N ASN A 38 -9.97 -13.66 11.52
CA ASN A 38 -9.47 -12.37 12.00
C ASN A 38 -10.64 -11.46 12.41
N ALA A 39 -10.51 -10.81 13.57
CA ALA A 39 -11.50 -9.85 14.05
C ALA A 39 -11.47 -8.54 13.24
N ALA A 40 -10.26 -8.08 12.89
CA ALA A 40 -9.98 -6.98 11.98
C ALA A 40 -8.51 -7.06 11.56
N MET A 41 -8.16 -6.47 10.42
CA MET A 41 -6.78 -6.25 9.99
C MET A 41 -6.71 -5.05 9.06
N THR A 42 -5.53 -4.47 8.88
CA THR A 42 -5.33 -3.38 7.93
C THR A 42 -5.28 -3.90 6.48
N ALA A 43 -5.57 -3.02 5.52
CA ALA A 43 -5.42 -3.34 4.10
C ALA A 43 -3.96 -3.70 3.75
N GLY A 44 -2.99 -3.08 4.43
CA GLY A 44 -1.57 -3.39 4.30
C GLY A 44 -1.24 -4.82 4.73
N GLU A 45 -1.72 -5.25 5.89
CA GLU A 45 -1.56 -6.63 6.37
C GLU A 45 -2.18 -7.63 5.39
N LEU A 46 -3.40 -7.37 4.91
CA LEU A 46 -4.02 -8.24 3.90
C LEU A 46 -3.17 -8.34 2.62
N TRP A 47 -2.64 -7.23 2.11
CA TRP A 47 -1.77 -7.24 0.94
C TRP A 47 -0.44 -7.94 1.18
N GLN A 48 0.15 -7.81 2.36
CA GLN A 48 1.37 -8.52 2.74
C GLN A 48 1.15 -10.03 2.79
N ASP A 49 0.06 -10.49 3.39
CA ASP A 49 -0.24 -11.91 3.42
C ASP A 49 -0.47 -12.48 2.01
N LEU A 50 -1.24 -11.76 1.16
CA LEU A 50 -1.50 -12.19 -0.21
C LEU A 50 -0.21 -12.24 -1.05
N ALA A 51 0.70 -11.28 -0.86
CA ALA A 51 1.99 -11.30 -1.53
C ALA A 51 2.86 -12.48 -1.07
N ALA A 52 2.81 -12.84 0.21
CA ALA A 52 3.50 -14.01 0.73
C ALA A 52 2.97 -15.32 0.11
N GLU A 53 1.65 -15.42 -0.08
CA GLU A 53 1.03 -16.55 -0.80
C GLU A 53 1.45 -16.61 -2.28
N CYS A 54 1.73 -15.48 -2.90
CA CYS A 54 2.17 -15.37 -4.30
C CYS A 54 3.70 -15.30 -4.49
N THR A 55 4.49 -15.74 -3.50
CA THR A 55 5.97 -15.68 -3.58
C THR A 55 6.53 -16.37 -4.83
N PRO A 56 6.09 -17.58 -5.22
CA PRO A 56 6.58 -18.24 -6.44
C PRO A 56 6.29 -17.43 -7.72
N GLU A 57 5.11 -16.83 -7.82
CA GLU A 57 4.67 -16.01 -8.95
C GLU A 57 5.47 -14.71 -9.03
N LEU A 58 5.73 -14.05 -7.89
CA LEU A 58 6.57 -12.86 -7.81
C LEU A 58 8.01 -13.16 -8.20
N ALA A 59 8.56 -14.30 -7.78
CA ALA A 59 9.89 -14.75 -8.16
C ALA A 59 9.96 -15.03 -9.68
N ALA A 60 8.94 -15.68 -10.24
CA ALA A 60 8.84 -15.97 -11.67
C ALA A 60 8.67 -14.71 -12.54
N ALA A 61 8.00 -13.68 -12.01
CA ALA A 61 7.85 -12.38 -12.65
C ALA A 61 9.19 -11.59 -12.73
N GLY A 62 10.16 -11.98 -11.90
CA GLY A 62 11.53 -11.48 -11.94
C GLY A 62 11.90 -10.68 -10.69
N TYR A 63 13.18 -10.71 -10.35
CA TYR A 63 13.73 -10.14 -9.12
C TYR A 63 13.34 -8.67 -8.91
N THR A 64 13.37 -7.84 -9.95
CA THR A 64 13.00 -6.42 -9.86
C THR A 64 11.54 -6.22 -9.47
N ILE A 65 10.62 -7.07 -9.97
CA ILE A 65 9.20 -7.00 -9.63
C ILE A 65 9.00 -7.40 -8.17
N GLN A 66 9.60 -8.52 -7.76
CA GLN A 66 9.56 -8.98 -6.38
C GLN A 66 10.03 -7.88 -5.40
N GLN A 67 11.22 -7.32 -5.62
CA GLN A 67 11.76 -6.24 -4.79
C GLN A 67 10.87 -4.99 -4.77
N THR A 68 10.25 -4.65 -5.90
CA THR A 68 9.35 -3.50 -6.01
C THR A 68 8.10 -3.71 -5.16
N VAL A 69 7.50 -4.90 -5.22
CA VAL A 69 6.34 -5.27 -4.41
C VAL A 69 6.69 -5.25 -2.93
N GLU A 70 7.79 -5.90 -2.52
CA GLU A 70 8.29 -5.89 -1.14
C GLU A 70 8.48 -4.46 -0.62
N THR A 71 9.08 -3.59 -1.44
CA THR A 71 9.30 -2.18 -1.07
C THR A 71 7.99 -1.41 -0.90
N ILE A 72 7.03 -1.59 -1.81
CA ILE A 72 5.72 -0.91 -1.73
C ILE A 72 4.94 -1.37 -0.50
N LEU A 73 4.97 -2.67 -0.18
CA LEU A 73 4.26 -3.24 0.96
C LEU A 73 4.92 -2.87 2.30
N ALA A 74 6.25 -2.68 2.32
CA ALA A 74 6.97 -2.25 3.52
C ALA A 74 6.89 -0.75 3.78
N GLN A 75 6.87 0.07 2.72
CA GLN A 75 6.93 1.54 2.84
C GLN A 75 5.57 2.24 2.67
N GLY A 76 4.52 1.49 2.37
CA GLY A 76 3.20 2.03 2.06
C GLY A 76 3.16 2.75 0.70
N PRO A 77 2.06 3.45 0.37
CA PRO A 77 1.87 4.15 -0.88
C PRO A 77 2.78 5.38 -1.01
N LEU A 78 2.94 5.86 -2.25
CA LEU A 78 3.74 7.05 -2.53
C LEU A 78 3.32 8.26 -1.70
N SER A 79 2.01 8.47 -1.48
CA SER A 79 1.49 9.57 -0.68
C SER A 79 2.05 9.56 0.75
N ARG A 80 2.09 8.39 1.41
CA ARG A 80 2.66 8.25 2.75
C ARG A 80 4.15 8.55 2.77
N ARG A 81 4.87 8.04 1.77
CA ARG A 81 6.32 8.34 1.61
C ARG A 81 6.57 9.83 1.43
N ILE A 82 5.77 10.52 0.62
CA ILE A 82 5.88 11.98 0.46
C ILE A 82 5.61 12.70 1.79
N ILE A 83 4.54 12.33 2.51
CA ILE A 83 4.21 12.94 3.82
C ILE A 83 5.36 12.72 4.82
N LYS A 84 5.92 11.51 4.88
CA LYS A 84 7.07 11.18 5.73
C LYS A 84 8.29 12.04 5.37
N ALA A 85 8.60 12.18 4.09
CA ALA A 85 9.71 13.02 3.63
C ALA A 85 9.51 14.51 3.95
N LEU A 86 8.27 15.00 3.85
CA LEU A 86 7.94 16.40 4.19
C LEU A 86 8.07 16.69 5.70
N GLY A 87 7.83 15.70 6.55
CA GLY A 87 7.85 15.85 8.00
C GLY A 87 6.64 16.61 8.55
N ALA A 88 6.66 16.95 9.84
CA ALA A 88 5.48 17.46 10.55
C ALA A 88 5.10 18.93 10.21
N LYS A 89 6.08 19.75 9.80
CA LYS A 89 5.89 21.18 9.51
C LYS A 89 6.74 21.59 8.29
N PRO A 90 6.41 21.11 7.08
CA PRO A 90 7.16 21.47 5.89
C PRO A 90 6.94 22.94 5.53
N ASP A 91 8.00 23.59 5.07
CA ASP A 91 7.91 24.88 4.40
C ASP A 91 7.98 24.70 2.88
N ARG A 92 7.88 25.82 2.15
CA ARG A 92 7.91 25.82 0.69
C ARG A 92 9.21 25.27 0.12
N GLU A 93 10.33 25.44 0.81
CA GLU A 93 11.62 24.92 0.37
C GLU A 93 11.63 23.40 0.49
N ARG A 94 11.16 22.86 1.62
CA ARG A 94 11.05 21.41 1.82
C ARG A 94 10.16 20.73 0.77
N PHE A 95 9.04 21.35 0.40
CA PHE A 95 8.21 20.85 -0.71
C PHE A 95 8.99 20.80 -2.02
N ARG A 96 9.75 21.84 -2.35
CA ARG A 96 10.53 21.89 -3.59
C ARG A 96 11.61 20.80 -3.61
N GLU A 97 12.27 20.54 -2.49
CA GLU A 97 13.26 19.47 -2.38
C GLU A 97 12.64 18.09 -2.61
N VAL A 98 11.59 17.76 -1.86
CA VAL A 98 10.92 16.44 -1.94
C VAL A 98 10.40 16.19 -3.35
N TYR A 99 9.74 17.17 -3.97
CA TYR A 99 9.23 17.00 -5.34
C TYR A 99 10.33 16.99 -6.40
N ARG A 100 11.47 17.66 -6.17
CA ARG A 100 12.64 17.57 -7.06
C ARG A 100 13.24 16.18 -7.01
N GLU A 101 13.40 15.62 -5.80
CA GLU A 101 13.86 14.25 -5.62
C GLU A 101 12.89 13.24 -6.25
N LEU A 102 11.59 13.39 -6.02
CA LEU A 102 10.57 12.57 -6.67
C LEU A 102 10.69 12.63 -8.20
N GLY A 103 10.87 13.82 -8.77
CA GLY A 103 11.09 13.99 -10.21
C GLY A 103 12.33 13.25 -10.71
N GLN A 104 13.43 13.27 -9.95
CA GLN A 104 14.64 12.50 -10.26
C GLN A 104 14.40 10.99 -10.18
N CYS A 105 13.68 10.51 -9.16
CA CYS A 105 13.30 9.10 -9.03
C CYS A 105 12.53 8.61 -10.26
N LEU A 106 11.51 9.38 -10.66
CA LEU A 106 10.68 9.06 -11.83
C LEU A 106 11.49 9.08 -13.13
N ALA A 107 12.36 10.07 -13.32
CA ALA A 107 13.24 10.15 -14.49
C ALA A 107 14.21 8.97 -14.58
N GLN A 108 14.60 8.41 -13.44
CA GLN A 108 15.52 7.27 -13.35
C GLN A 108 14.81 5.92 -13.29
N GLY A 109 13.47 5.88 -13.29
CA GLY A 109 12.69 4.64 -13.15
C GLY A 109 12.89 3.93 -11.80
N ARG A 110 13.23 4.67 -10.74
CA ARG A 110 13.42 4.12 -9.39
C ARG A 110 12.31 4.57 -8.43
N LEU A 111 12.09 3.79 -7.38
CA LEU A 111 11.13 4.15 -6.34
C LEU A 111 11.60 5.38 -5.54
N PHE A 112 10.67 6.27 -5.22
CA PHE A 112 10.88 7.32 -4.23
C PHE A 112 10.77 6.73 -2.83
N ILE A 113 11.85 6.82 -2.05
CA ILE A 113 11.96 6.30 -0.68
C ILE A 113 12.27 7.47 0.25
N ALA A 114 11.59 7.53 1.40
CA ALA A 114 11.65 8.63 2.36
C ALA A 114 12.31 8.25 3.68
#